data_AF-A0A846N5M5-F1
#
_entry.id   AF-A0A846N5M5-F1
#
_cell.length_a   1.000
_cell.length_b   1.000
_cell.length_c   1.000
_cell.angle_alpha   90.00
_cell.angle_beta   90.00
_cell.angle_gamma   90.00
#
_symmetry.space_group_name_H-M   'P 1'
#
loop_
_entity.id
_entity.type
_entity.pdbx_description
1 polymer ?
#
loop_
_entity_poly.entity_id
_entity_poly.type
_entity_poly.pdbx_seq_one_letter_code
_entity_poly.pdbx_strand_id
1 'polypeptide(L)'
;MLQMNLPPFRRIIWVMPAAFALHIGEEFVGGFARWVSEVVGGSMDVPVFLLNNAGFMAVLMALTAWAAARPSALSAFLLMTWASANLFWDFLFHLVTTAAFDRYSPGLFTASLLYYPISMVIGLIAWKEGVLPRSGFIVSTGLGAVLMGFVIWAGLFHFAL
;
A
#
# COMPACT_ATOMS: atom_id res chain seq x y z
N MET A 1 1.75 27.37 -17.44
CA MET A 1 1.95 26.11 -16.70
C MET A 1 2.45 26.46 -15.30
N LEU A 2 1.68 26.18 -14.25
CA LEU A 2 2.16 26.30 -12.88
C LEU A 2 3.31 25.29 -12.68
N GLN A 3 4.54 25.78 -12.52
CA GLN A 3 5.65 24.94 -12.05
C GLN A 3 5.40 24.63 -10.58
N MET A 4 4.76 23.49 -10.30
CA MET A 4 4.69 22.98 -8.94
C MET A 4 6.08 22.51 -8.53
N ASN A 5 6.70 23.22 -7.58
CA ASN A 5 7.92 22.77 -6.92
C ASN A 5 7.59 21.56 -6.04
N LEU A 6 7.58 20.36 -6.64
CA LEU A 6 7.39 19.12 -5.91
C LEU A 6 8.65 18.82 -5.08
N PRO A 7 8.50 18.34 -3.84
CA PRO A 7 9.64 17.93 -3.03
C PRO A 7 10.35 16.72 -3.66
N PRO A 8 11.68 16.56 -3.46
CA PRO A 8 12.43 15.44 -4.00
C PRO A 8 11.88 14.08 -3.57
N PHE A 9 11.99 13.07 -4.42
CA PHE A 9 11.54 11.69 -4.15
C PHE A 9 11.89 11.21 -2.74
N ARG A 10 13.18 11.29 -2.37
CA ARG A 10 13.71 10.85 -1.06
C ARG A 10 13.06 11.50 0.16
N ARG A 11 12.43 12.66 0.01
CA ARG A 11 11.73 13.37 1.10
C ARG A 11 10.25 13.03 1.13
N ILE A 12 9.62 13.01 -0.04
CA ILE A 12 8.17 12.79 -0.13
C ILE A 12 7.76 11.34 0.17
N ILE A 13 8.65 10.37 -0.02
CA ILE A 13 8.35 8.95 0.23
C ILE A 13 7.93 8.63 1.67
N TRP A 14 8.28 9.48 2.65
CA TRP A 14 7.83 9.35 4.03
C TRP A 14 6.32 9.55 4.23
N VAL A 15 5.63 10.13 3.26
CA VAL A 15 4.18 10.23 3.28
C VAL A 15 3.52 8.84 3.15
N MET A 16 4.20 7.86 2.55
CA MET A 16 3.66 6.49 2.40
C MET A 16 3.43 5.79 3.75
N PRO A 17 4.43 5.63 4.64
CA PRO A 17 4.20 5.03 5.95
C PRO A 17 3.25 5.86 6.83
N ALA A 18 3.24 7.19 6.69
CA ALA A 18 2.27 8.03 7.40
C ALA A 18 0.82 7.72 6.98
N ALA A 19 0.56 7.60 5.68
CA ALA A 19 -0.74 7.19 5.16
C ALA A 19 -1.10 5.76 5.58
N PHE A 20 -0.13 4.85 5.55
CA PHE A 20 -0.33 3.46 5.97
C PHE A 20 -0.76 3.36 7.44
N ALA A 21 -0.18 4.19 8.32
CA ALA A 21 -0.58 4.25 9.72
C ALA A 21 -2.03 4.73 9.91
N LEU A 22 -2.44 5.76 9.16
CA LEU A 22 -3.82 6.28 9.21
C LEU A 22 -4.83 5.25 8.71
N HIS A 23 -4.47 4.50 7.67
CA HIS A 23 -5.30 3.45 7.11
C HIS A 23 -5.51 2.28 8.08
N ILE A 24 -4.43 1.78 8.71
CA ILE A 24 -4.55 0.77 9.78
C ILE A 24 -5.51 1.25 10.88
N GLY A 25 -5.44 2.54 11.23
CA GLY A 25 -6.35 3.15 12.21
C GLY A 25 -7.82 3.11 11.76
N GLU A 26 -8.10 3.44 10.50
CA GLU A 26 -9.44 3.33 9.93
C GLU A 26 -9.94 1.89 9.91
N GLU A 27 -9.13 0.96 9.39
CA GLU A 27 -9.46 -0.46 9.33
C GLU A 27 -9.75 -1.05 10.71
N PHE A 28 -8.93 -0.70 11.71
CA PHE A 28 -9.11 -1.15 13.08
C PHE A 28 -10.43 -0.64 13.66
N VAL A 29 -10.72 0.65 13.54
CA VAL A 29 -11.95 1.28 14.05
C VAL A 29 -13.19 0.79 13.29
N GLY A 30 -13.07 0.61 11.98
CA GLY A 30 -14.14 0.11 11.12
C GLY A 30 -14.38 -1.40 11.23
N GLY A 31 -13.50 -2.12 11.94
CA GLY A 31 -13.64 -3.56 12.19
C GLY A 31 -13.30 -4.43 10.98
N PHE A 32 -12.22 -4.11 10.27
CA PHE A 32 -11.79 -4.83 9.07
C PHE A 32 -11.68 -6.35 9.28
N ALA A 33 -11.06 -6.80 10.37
CA ALA A 33 -10.94 -8.24 10.69
C ALA A 33 -12.31 -8.96 10.73
N ARG A 34 -13.30 -8.31 11.35
CA ARG A 34 -14.68 -8.82 11.38
C ARG A 34 -15.31 -8.78 9.99
N TRP A 35 -15.13 -7.69 9.25
CA TRP A 35 -15.64 -7.55 7.88
C TRP A 35 -15.08 -8.63 6.94
N VAL A 36 -13.78 -8.95 7.02
CA VAL A 36 -13.17 -10.06 6.28
C VAL A 36 -13.89 -11.37 6.57
N SER A 37 -14.17 -11.64 7.85
CA SER A 37 -14.79 -12.89 8.27
C SER A 37 -16.28 -12.98 7.91
N GLU A 38 -17.02 -11.87 8.02
CA GLU A 38 -18.48 -11.85 7.84
C GLU A 38 -18.94 -11.55 6.41
N VAL A 39 -18.12 -10.82 5.63
CA VAL A 39 -18.50 -10.32 4.29
C VAL A 39 -17.67 -10.99 3.20
N VAL A 40 -16.35 -11.03 3.35
CA VAL A 40 -15.45 -11.59 2.32
C VAL A 40 -15.42 -13.13 2.37
N GLY A 41 -15.73 -13.72 3.52
CA GLY A 41 -15.64 -15.15 3.76
C GLY A 41 -14.21 -15.64 4.02
N GLY A 42 -13.31 -14.73 4.41
CA GLY A 42 -11.98 -15.08 4.91
C GLY A 42 -12.00 -15.42 6.39
N SER A 43 -10.82 -15.54 6.99
CA SER A 43 -10.66 -15.70 8.44
C SER A 43 -9.61 -14.73 8.94
N MET A 44 -10.03 -13.77 9.77
CA MET A 44 -9.10 -12.82 10.39
C MET A 44 -9.60 -12.43 11.78
N ASP A 45 -8.76 -12.63 12.79
CA ASP A 45 -8.97 -12.06 14.11
C ASP A 45 -8.16 -10.77 14.29
N VAL A 46 -8.45 -10.03 15.36
CA VAL A 46 -7.79 -8.75 15.65
C VAL A 46 -6.28 -8.90 15.91
N PRO A 47 -5.81 -9.90 16.70
CA PRO A 47 -4.38 -10.14 16.86
C PRO A 47 -3.62 -10.37 15.54
N VAL A 48 -4.16 -11.19 14.65
CA VAL A 48 -3.61 -11.45 13.31
C VAL A 48 -3.56 -10.18 12.48
N PHE A 49 -4.68 -9.44 12.43
CA PHE A 49 -4.73 -8.14 11.75
C PHE A 49 -3.63 -7.18 12.24
N LEU A 50 -3.42 -7.08 13.55
CA LEU A 50 -2.40 -6.20 14.12
C LEU A 50 -0.98 -6.69 13.84
N LEU A 51 -0.74 -8.00 13.92
CA LEU A 51 0.57 -8.60 13.67
C LEU A 51 0.99 -8.39 12.20
N ASN A 52 0.08 -8.65 11.26
CA ASN A 52 0.30 -8.39 9.85
C ASN A 52 0.64 -6.95 9.56
N ASN A 53 -0.21 -6.03 10.01
CA ASN A 53 -0.02 -4.62 9.76
C ASN A 53 1.25 -4.07 10.41
N ALA A 54 1.63 -4.59 11.58
CA ALA A 54 2.92 -4.28 12.19
C ALA A 54 4.09 -4.78 11.31
N GLY A 55 4.00 -6.00 10.78
CA GLY A 55 4.99 -6.55 9.85
C GLY A 55 5.10 -5.73 8.56
N PHE A 56 3.96 -5.39 7.95
CA PHE A 56 3.92 -4.59 6.73
C PHE A 56 4.46 -3.18 6.93
N MET A 57 4.09 -2.54 8.05
CA MET A 57 4.62 -1.25 8.46
C MET A 57 6.14 -1.31 8.66
N ALA A 58 6.65 -2.34 9.34
CA ALA A 58 8.08 -2.49 9.59
C ALA A 58 8.88 -2.58 8.28
N VAL A 59 8.41 -3.39 7.32
CA VAL A 59 9.03 -3.51 5.99
C VAL A 59 8.95 -2.19 5.23
N LEU A 60 7.78 -1.53 5.21
CA LEU A 60 7.59 -0.25 4.53
C LEU A 60 8.51 0.83 5.11
N MET A 61 8.62 0.91 6.43
CA MET A 61 9.52 1.83 7.14
C MET A 61 10.98 1.55 6.82
N ALA A 62 11.40 0.28 6.84
CA ALA A 62 12.78 -0.12 6.51
C ALA A 62 13.15 0.24 5.06
N LEU A 63 12.28 -0.07 4.10
CA LEU A 63 12.50 0.26 2.69
C LEU A 63 12.48 1.77 2.44
N THR A 64 11.59 2.51 3.12
CA THR A 64 11.53 3.98 3.04
C THR A 64 12.80 4.60 3.59
N ALA A 65 13.26 4.16 4.77
CA ALA A 65 14.49 4.62 5.38
C ALA A 65 15.72 4.30 4.50
N TRP A 66 15.78 3.10 3.93
CA TRP A 66 16.86 2.70 3.03
C TRP A 66 16.88 3.54 1.75
N ALA A 67 15.75 3.71 1.08
CA ALA A 67 15.65 4.54 -0.12
C ALA A 67 15.97 6.02 0.15
N ALA A 68 15.59 6.53 1.33
CA ALA A 68 15.92 7.90 1.74
C ALA A 68 17.42 8.08 2.03
N ALA A 69 18.04 7.14 2.75
CA ALA A 69 19.44 7.23 3.20
C ALA A 69 20.45 6.83 2.12
N ARG A 70 20.12 5.85 1.28
CA ARG A 70 20.98 5.30 0.21
C ARG A 70 20.18 5.17 -1.10
N PRO A 71 19.93 6.29 -1.80
CA PRO A 71 19.15 6.28 -3.04
C PRO A 71 19.87 5.44 -4.12
N SER A 72 19.16 4.47 -4.68
CA SER A 72 19.63 3.62 -5.77
C SER A 72 18.44 3.08 -6.55
N ALA A 73 18.67 2.60 -7.77
CA ALA A 73 17.61 1.93 -8.54
C ALA A 73 17.03 0.72 -7.78
N LEU A 74 17.87 -0.03 -7.06
CA LEU A 74 17.41 -1.19 -6.28
C LEU A 74 16.55 -0.78 -5.08
N SER A 75 17.01 0.18 -4.27
CA SER A 75 16.25 0.63 -3.09
C SER A 75 14.91 1.27 -3.49
N ALA A 76 14.89 2.03 -4.58
CA ALA A 76 13.65 2.55 -5.14
C ALA A 76 12.75 1.45 -5.71
N PHE A 77 13.31 0.49 -6.45
CA PHE A 77 12.54 -0.62 -7.03
C PHE A 77 11.83 -1.44 -5.95
N LEU A 78 12.55 -1.83 -4.90
CA LEU A 78 12.00 -2.61 -3.79
C LEU A 78 10.96 -1.81 -2.99
N LEU A 79 11.24 -0.54 -2.69
CA LEU A 79 10.25 0.35 -2.05
C LEU A 79 8.99 0.48 -2.90
N MET A 80 9.12 0.78 -4.19
CA MET A 80 7.98 0.94 -5.09
C MET A 80 7.18 -0.35 -5.27
N THR A 81 7.84 -1.50 -5.27
CA THR A 81 7.19 -2.82 -5.32
C THR A 81 6.34 -3.02 -4.07
N TRP A 82 6.93 -2.85 -2.89
CA TRP A 82 6.25 -3.01 -1.61
C TRP A 82 5.12 -1.99 -1.42
N ALA A 83 5.38 -0.72 -1.72
CA ALA A 83 4.41 0.36 -1.59
C ALA A 83 3.26 0.22 -2.60
N SER A 84 3.52 -0.24 -3.83
CA SER A 84 2.43 -0.46 -4.79
C SER A 84 1.47 -1.56 -4.32
N ALA A 85 1.97 -2.63 -3.69
CA ALA A 85 1.12 -3.65 -3.07
C ALA A 85 0.25 -3.03 -1.96
N ASN A 86 0.89 -2.42 -0.96
CA ASN A 86 0.26 -1.97 0.28
C ASN A 86 -0.54 -0.66 0.18
N LEU A 87 -0.41 0.09 -0.92
CA LEU A 87 -1.14 1.33 -1.13
C LEU A 87 -2.01 1.26 -2.39
N PHE A 88 -1.41 1.11 -3.56
CA PHE A 88 -2.16 1.22 -4.83
C PHE A 88 -3.09 0.03 -5.07
N TRP A 89 -2.55 -1.20 -4.98
CA TRP A 89 -3.35 -2.41 -5.15
C TRP A 89 -4.30 -2.63 -3.98
N ASP A 90 -3.92 -2.19 -2.80
CA ASP A 90 -4.76 -2.19 -1.61
C ASP A 90 -6.00 -1.29 -1.78
N PHE A 91 -5.80 -0.06 -2.29
CA PHE A 91 -6.92 0.79 -2.72
C PHE A 91 -7.86 0.09 -3.70
N LEU A 92 -7.31 -0.57 -4.71
CA LEU A 92 -8.13 -1.31 -5.67
C LEU A 92 -8.85 -2.48 -5.01
N PHE A 93 -8.23 -3.16 -4.04
CA PHE A 93 -8.89 -4.20 -3.25
C PHE A 93 -10.11 -3.65 -2.52
N HIS A 94 -9.99 -2.57 -1.73
CA HIS A 94 -11.13 -1.99 -1.02
C HIS A 94 -12.21 -1.48 -1.97
N LEU A 95 -11.83 -0.83 -3.06
CA LEU A 95 -12.78 -0.31 -4.06
C LEU A 95 -13.57 -1.45 -4.72
N VAL A 96 -12.86 -2.48 -5.19
CA VAL A 96 -13.47 -3.61 -5.90
C VAL A 96 -14.32 -4.44 -4.95
N THR A 97 -13.84 -4.74 -3.74
CA THR A 97 -14.63 -5.52 -2.77
C THR A 97 -15.85 -4.76 -2.29
N THR A 98 -15.77 -3.43 -2.13
CA THR A 98 -16.95 -2.62 -1.82
C THR A 98 -18.01 -2.73 -2.90
N ALA A 99 -17.61 -2.62 -4.17
CA ALA A 99 -18.52 -2.77 -5.30
C ALA A 99 -19.05 -4.21 -5.44
N ALA A 100 -18.21 -5.22 -5.20
CA ALA A 100 -18.57 -6.62 -5.38
C ALA A 100 -19.52 -7.14 -4.29
N PHE A 101 -19.34 -6.70 -3.04
CA PHE A 101 -20.15 -7.13 -1.90
C PHE A 101 -21.30 -6.17 -1.57
N ASP A 102 -21.42 -5.05 -2.29
CA ASP A 102 -22.39 -3.98 -2.03
C ASP A 102 -22.38 -3.54 -0.55
N ARG A 103 -21.18 -3.48 0.02
CA ARG A 103 -20.94 -3.20 1.44
C ARG A 103 -19.65 -2.43 1.60
N TYR A 104 -19.68 -1.40 2.45
CA TYR A 104 -18.49 -0.64 2.79
C TYR A 104 -17.37 -1.54 3.31
N SER A 105 -16.20 -1.50 2.66
CA SER A 105 -14.98 -2.11 3.15
C SER A 105 -14.24 -1.13 4.08
N PRO A 106 -14.05 -1.44 5.37
CA PRO A 106 -13.19 -0.65 6.26
C PRO A 106 -11.82 -0.45 5.63
N GLY A 107 -11.33 0.79 5.54
CA GLY A 107 -10.09 1.13 4.82
C GLY A 107 -10.35 1.88 3.50
N LEU A 108 -11.55 1.78 2.91
CA LEU A 108 -11.86 2.41 1.63
C LEU A 108 -11.66 3.93 1.65
N PHE A 109 -12.02 4.61 2.75
CA PHE A 109 -11.98 6.06 2.83
C PHE A 109 -10.53 6.58 2.76
N THR A 110 -9.66 6.08 3.62
CA THR A 110 -8.23 6.43 3.62
C THR A 110 -7.52 5.90 2.38
N ALA A 111 -7.87 4.73 1.86
CA ALA A 111 -7.26 4.23 0.63
C ALA A 111 -7.62 5.12 -0.58
N SER A 112 -8.86 5.58 -0.67
CA SER A 112 -9.31 6.46 -1.76
C SER A 112 -8.74 7.88 -1.64
N LEU A 113 -8.68 8.44 -0.44
CA LEU A 113 -8.26 9.82 -0.22
C LEU A 113 -6.75 9.99 0.00
N LEU A 114 -6.07 8.94 0.47
CA LEU A 114 -4.63 8.96 0.75
C LEU A 114 -3.88 8.06 -0.22
N TYR A 115 -4.11 6.74 -0.22
CA TYR A 115 -3.28 5.82 -0.98
C TYR A 115 -3.29 6.12 -2.47
N TYR A 116 -4.46 6.23 -3.09
CA TYR A 116 -4.55 6.48 -4.52
C TYR A 116 -3.84 7.80 -4.93
N PRO A 117 -4.16 8.97 -4.33
CA PRO A 117 -3.45 10.21 -4.65
C PRO A 117 -1.94 10.15 -4.38
N ILE A 118 -1.53 9.57 -3.24
CA ILE A 118 -0.11 9.46 -2.87
C ILE A 118 0.65 8.59 -3.86
N SER A 119 0.10 7.43 -4.24
CA SER A 119 0.69 6.54 -5.24
C SER A 119 0.85 7.25 -6.59
N MET A 120 -0.14 8.03 -7.01
CA MET A 120 -0.06 8.79 -8.26
C MET A 120 1.02 9.89 -8.20
N VAL A 121 1.06 10.65 -7.11
CA VAL A 121 2.05 11.73 -6.92
C VAL A 121 3.47 11.18 -6.84
N ILE A 122 3.69 10.14 -6.02
CA ILE A 122 5.02 9.52 -5.87
C ILE A 122 5.45 8.86 -7.17
N GLY A 123 4.54 8.17 -7.88
CA GLY A 123 4.85 7.60 -9.18
C GLY A 123 5.22 8.66 -10.23
N LEU A 124 4.51 9.79 -10.25
CA LEU A 124 4.84 10.91 -11.12
C LEU A 124 6.21 11.52 -10.80
N ILE A 125 6.53 11.69 -9.51
CA ILE A 125 7.84 12.20 -9.07
C ILE A 125 8.94 11.20 -9.42
N ALA A 126 8.75 9.91 -9.15
CA ALA A 126 9.71 8.86 -9.49
C ALA A 126 10.01 8.81 -11.00
N TRP A 127 8.98 8.98 -11.84
CA TRP A 127 9.15 9.11 -13.29
C TRP A 127 9.95 10.38 -13.63
N LYS A 128 9.52 11.55 -13.15
CA LYS A 128 10.14 12.83 -13.51
C LYS A 128 11.59 12.95 -13.08
N GLU A 129 11.93 12.38 -11.92
CA GLU A 129 13.30 12.35 -11.40
C GLU A 129 14.14 11.20 -11.99
N GLY A 130 13.54 10.32 -12.81
CA GLY A 130 14.25 9.18 -13.40
C GLY A 130 14.73 8.17 -12.34
N VAL A 131 14.04 8.08 -11.21
CA VAL A 131 14.38 7.17 -10.10
C VAL A 131 14.35 5.71 -10.55
N LEU A 132 13.40 5.38 -11.43
CA LEU A 132 13.32 4.11 -12.14
C LEU A 132 13.05 4.36 -13.63
N PRO A 133 13.59 3.52 -14.54
CA PRO A 133 13.12 3.51 -15.91
C PRO A 133 11.64 3.06 -15.96
N ARG A 134 10.93 3.40 -17.03
CA ARG A 134 9.51 3.03 -17.20
C ARG A 134 9.25 1.53 -17.03
N SER A 135 10.14 0.69 -17.56
CA SER A 135 10.08 -0.76 -17.36
C SER A 135 10.19 -1.15 -15.89
N GLY A 136 11.10 -0.53 -15.14
CA GLY A 136 11.25 -0.74 -13.70
C GLY A 136 9.99 -0.38 -12.91
N PHE A 137 9.31 0.72 -13.28
CA PHE A 137 8.05 1.13 -12.67
C PHE A 137 6.89 0.18 -12.98
N ILE A 138 6.78 -0.28 -14.23
CA ILE A 138 5.76 -1.25 -14.64
C ILE A 138 5.98 -2.58 -13.92
N VAL A 139 7.23 -3.05 -13.88
CA VAL A 139 7.59 -4.30 -13.21
C VAL A 139 7.36 -4.20 -11.70
N SER A 140 7.77 -3.11 -11.04
CA SER A 140 7.54 -2.95 -9.60
C SER A 140 6.06 -2.92 -9.25
N THR A 141 5.25 -2.21 -10.04
CA THR A 141 3.79 -2.17 -9.88
C THR A 141 3.18 -3.55 -10.12
N GLY A 142 3.59 -4.27 -11.17
CA GLY A 142 3.11 -5.62 -11.46
C GLY A 142 3.48 -6.63 -10.37
N LEU A 143 4.71 -6.58 -9.86
CA LEU A 143 5.13 -7.40 -8.72
C LEU A 143 4.35 -7.03 -7.45
N GLY A 144 4.01 -5.75 -7.26
CA GLY A 144 3.11 -5.34 -6.19
C GLY A 144 1.72 -5.97 -6.29
N ALA A 145 1.20 -6.15 -7.51
CA ALA A 145 -0.07 -6.83 -7.73
C ALA A 145 0.00 -8.29 -7.29
N VAL A 146 1.10 -8.97 -7.65
CA VAL A 146 1.36 -10.35 -7.25
C VAL A 146 1.50 -10.46 -5.73
N LEU A 147 2.19 -9.52 -5.08
CA LEU A 147 2.31 -9.48 -3.62
C LEU A 147 0.96 -9.25 -2.93
N MET A 148 0.14 -8.33 -3.43
CA MET A 148 -1.22 -8.11 -2.90
C MET A 148 -2.08 -9.37 -3.09
N GLY A 149 -2.03 -9.99 -4.27
CA GLY A 149 -2.72 -11.26 -4.51
C GLY A 149 -2.26 -12.35 -3.54
N PHE A 150 -0.96 -12.41 -3.24
CA PHE A 150 -0.42 -13.33 -2.23
C PHE A 150 -0.92 -13.00 -0.82
N VAL A 151 -0.95 -11.73 -0.40
CA VAL A 151 -1.50 -11.31 0.89
C VAL A 151 -2.97 -11.70 1.02
N ILE A 152 -3.77 -11.46 -0.02
CA ILE A 152 -5.18 -11.86 -0.05
C ILE A 152 -5.30 -13.38 0.07
N TRP A 153 -4.58 -14.13 -0.78
CA TRP A 153 -4.66 -15.59 -0.81
C TRP A 153 -4.17 -16.23 0.49
N ALA A 154 -2.98 -15.86 0.96
CA ALA A 154 -2.34 -16.43 2.14
C ALA A 154 -2.97 -15.91 3.44
N GLY A 155 -3.09 -14.59 3.56
CA GLY A 155 -3.52 -13.90 4.78
C GLY A 155 -5.02 -14.04 5.04
N LEU A 156 -5.87 -13.87 4.01
CA LEU A 156 -7.33 -13.92 4.23
C LEU A 156 -7.90 -15.34 4.18
N PHE A 157 -7.37 -16.22 3.32
CA PHE A 157 -8.05 -17.49 2.99
C PHE A 157 -7.35 -18.77 3.43
N HIS A 158 -6.03 -18.77 3.66
CA HIS A 158 -5.30 -20.02 3.92
C HIS A 158 -4.70 -20.13 5.30
N PHE A 159 -4.02 -19.09 5.76
CA PHE A 159 -3.23 -19.20 6.97
C PHE A 159 -3.74 -18.32 8.11
N ALA A 160 -4.61 -17.34 7.83
CA ALA A 160 -4.96 -16.30 8.80
C ALA A 160 -3.69 -15.76 9.50
N LEU A 161 -2.63 -15.59 8.71
CA LEU A 161 -1.35 -15.05 9.13
C LEU A 161 -1.40 -13.55 8.96
#